data_AF-H3ZRK5-F1
#
_entry.id   AF-H3ZRK5-F1
#
_cell.length_a   1.000
_cell.length_b   1.000
_cell.length_c   1.000
_cell.angle_alpha   90.00
_cell.angle_beta   90.00
_cell.angle_gamma   90.00
#
_symmetry.space_group_name_H-M   'P 1'
#
loop_
_entity.id
_entity.type
_entity.pdbx_description
1 polymer ?
#
loop_
_entity_poly.entity_id
_entity_poly.type
_entity_poly.pdbx_seq_one_letter_code
_entity_poly.pdbx_strand_id
1 'polypeptide(L)'
;MHISFYFISQDRGFPVLITEKSSIFLTREPVPFDEFKRRINALVFSEADFTDLFEVRIFKKDPYIEIKLSNGTKLRTTIENFLEGVNKSVENLSRVISREPVHLESLVLKIISPPSCESRKSCRNEYELEIYGESLYIISSTVYLDEYLSELIELRDFIKSGKLPRESWRIIHDLDGKIREVLSMDTSKPENRGMLLEFTRLKGLSKGASPPLIRFTFAMYDPFEVIYVAESESGSIMLIFILYAQMAVVVKKESLLKSIERAIQDARNELEKLEYRSERQIDSRGEDFFKKGAGE
;
A
#
# COMPACT_ATOMS: atom_id res chain seq x y z
N MET A 1 12.29 -0.98 12.61
CA MET A 1 11.89 -2.33 12.16
C MET A 1 10.71 -2.76 13.01
N HIS A 2 9.61 -3.18 12.42
CA HIS A 2 8.39 -3.56 13.15
C HIS A 2 7.65 -4.68 12.43
N ILE A 3 6.81 -5.40 13.18
CA ILE A 3 5.98 -6.48 12.64
C ILE A 3 4.55 -5.96 12.51
N SER A 4 3.96 -6.07 11.34
CA SER A 4 2.60 -5.67 11.02
C SER A 4 1.83 -6.83 10.39
N PHE A 5 0.65 -6.53 9.84
CA PHE A 5 -0.25 -7.51 9.25
C PHE A 5 -0.94 -6.91 8.02
N TYR A 6 -0.77 -7.57 6.88
CA TYR A 6 -1.43 -7.21 5.63
C TYR A 6 -2.76 -7.94 5.52
N PHE A 7 -3.88 -7.22 5.63
CA PHE A 7 -5.21 -7.79 5.50
C PHE A 7 -5.56 -8.09 4.05
N ILE A 8 -5.97 -9.33 3.78
CA ILE A 8 -6.61 -9.73 2.50
C ILE A 8 -8.12 -9.94 2.65
N SER A 9 -8.60 -9.96 3.89
CA SER A 9 -9.99 -10.10 4.29
C SER A 9 -10.14 -9.58 5.73
N GLN A 10 -11.36 -9.57 6.26
CA GLN A 10 -11.63 -8.96 7.59
C GLN A 10 -10.90 -9.65 8.75
N ASP A 11 -10.63 -10.95 8.64
CA ASP A 11 -10.08 -11.78 9.73
C ASP A 11 -8.83 -12.55 9.32
N ARG A 12 -8.35 -12.42 8.07
CA ARG A 12 -7.16 -13.10 7.57
C ARG A 12 -6.25 -12.18 6.77
N GLY A 13 -4.96 -12.52 6.81
CA GLY A 13 -3.91 -11.74 6.19
C GLY A 13 -2.55 -12.37 6.36
N PHE A 14 -1.53 -11.63 5.98
CA PHE A 14 -0.15 -12.07 6.09
C PHE A 14 0.60 -11.26 7.14
N PRO A 15 1.32 -11.88 8.08
CA PRO A 15 2.25 -11.17 8.94
C PRO A 15 3.40 -10.62 8.09
N VAL A 16 3.75 -9.35 8.30
CA VAL A 16 4.78 -8.66 7.52
C VAL A 16 5.82 -8.06 8.46
N LEU A 17 7.10 -8.35 8.22
CA LEU A 17 8.20 -7.62 8.83
C LEU A 17 8.58 -6.43 7.94
N ILE A 18 8.39 -5.22 8.45
CA ILE A 18 8.77 -3.99 7.76
C ILE A 18 10.14 -3.54 8.29
N THR A 19 11.07 -3.38 7.37
CA THR A 19 12.42 -2.87 7.60
C THR A 19 12.63 -1.56 6.85
N GLU A 20 13.78 -0.90 7.06
CA GLU A 20 14.14 0.28 6.29
C GLU A 20 14.33 0.00 4.80
N LYS A 21 14.70 -1.24 4.43
CA LYS A 21 15.05 -1.62 3.06
C LYS A 21 13.89 -2.30 2.33
N SER A 22 13.12 -3.13 3.02
CA SER A 22 12.04 -3.92 2.43
C SER A 22 11.00 -4.33 3.47
N SER A 23 9.81 -4.66 2.96
CA SER A 23 8.83 -5.52 3.62
C SER A 23 9.21 -7.00 3.40
N ILE A 24 8.79 -7.89 4.30
CA ILE A 24 9.02 -9.32 4.19
C ILE A 24 7.80 -10.05 4.75
N PHE A 25 7.10 -10.80 3.90
CA PHE A 25 6.03 -11.68 4.33
C PHE A 25 6.59 -12.86 5.13
N LEU A 26 6.04 -13.08 6.33
CA LEU A 26 6.56 -14.08 7.27
C LEU A 26 5.90 -15.45 7.13
N THR A 27 4.91 -15.57 6.25
CA THR A 27 4.21 -16.81 5.92
C THR A 27 3.94 -16.87 4.42
N ARG A 28 3.89 -18.08 3.87
CA ARG A 28 3.44 -18.32 2.48
C ARG A 28 1.93 -18.30 2.31
N GLU A 29 1.20 -18.62 3.37
CA GLU A 29 -0.27 -18.67 3.39
C GLU A 29 -0.84 -17.65 4.38
N PRO A 30 -2.05 -17.11 4.12
CA PRO A 30 -2.67 -16.14 5.00
C PRO A 30 -3.16 -16.81 6.28
N VAL A 31 -2.83 -16.21 7.42
CA VAL A 31 -3.20 -16.69 8.76
C VAL A 31 -4.38 -15.89 9.33
N PRO A 32 -5.13 -16.44 10.30
CA PRO A 32 -6.11 -15.67 11.07
C PRO A 32 -5.46 -14.53 11.87
N PHE A 33 -6.12 -13.37 11.94
CA PHE A 33 -5.64 -12.21 12.69
C PHE A 33 -5.52 -12.50 14.20
N ASP A 34 -6.44 -13.29 14.76
CA ASP A 34 -6.37 -13.70 16.17
C ASP A 34 -5.14 -14.58 16.47
N GLU A 35 -4.75 -15.43 15.52
CA GLU A 35 -3.52 -16.21 15.64
C GLU A 35 -2.30 -15.28 15.63
N PHE A 36 -2.26 -14.32 14.71
CA PHE A 36 -1.21 -13.30 14.66
C PHE A 36 -1.11 -12.54 15.99
N LYS A 37 -2.23 -12.01 16.49
CA LYS A 37 -2.29 -11.26 17.74
C LYS A 37 -1.80 -12.11 18.92
N ARG A 38 -2.22 -13.37 19.01
CA ARG A 38 -1.78 -14.29 20.07
C ARG A 38 -0.27 -14.52 20.04
N ARG A 39 0.31 -14.77 18.86
CA ARG A 39 1.74 -15.03 18.70
C ARG A 39 2.59 -13.78 18.97
N ILE A 40 2.12 -12.60 18.54
CA ILE A 40 2.78 -11.33 18.82
C ILE A 40 2.74 -11.00 20.31
N ASN A 41 1.60 -11.18 20.97
CA ASN A 41 1.53 -10.97 22.42
C ASN A 41 2.44 -11.95 23.18
N ALA A 42 2.46 -13.22 22.79
CA ALA A 42 3.36 -14.20 23.38
C ALA A 42 4.84 -13.78 23.24
N LEU A 43 5.22 -13.16 22.12
CA LEU A 43 6.56 -12.63 21.91
C LEU A 43 6.87 -11.44 22.85
N VAL A 44 5.94 -10.49 23.02
CA VAL A 44 6.13 -9.31 23.90
C VAL A 44 6.32 -9.71 25.36
N PHE A 45 5.59 -10.74 25.83
CA PHE A 45 5.65 -11.22 27.21
C PHE A 45 6.63 -12.38 27.42
N SER A 46 7.37 -12.79 26.38
CA SER A 46 8.31 -13.90 26.50
C SER A 46 9.54 -13.51 27.32
N GLU A 47 9.84 -14.30 28.36
CA GLU A 47 11.12 -14.24 29.06
C GLU A 47 12.21 -15.06 28.33
N ALA A 48 11.85 -15.82 27.31
CA ALA A 48 12.80 -16.67 26.60
C ALA A 48 13.75 -15.84 25.71
N ASP A 49 15.03 -16.19 25.74
CA ASP A 49 16.05 -15.60 24.86
C ASP A 49 15.87 -15.98 23.38
N PHE A 50 14.95 -16.91 23.10
CA PHE A 50 14.64 -17.41 21.78
C PHE A 50 13.14 -17.62 21.63
N THR A 51 12.58 -17.23 20.48
CA THR A 51 11.19 -17.51 20.13
C THR A 51 11.03 -17.65 18.61
N ASP A 52 10.29 -18.67 18.19
CA ASP A 52 9.85 -18.81 16.80
C ASP A 52 8.59 -17.98 16.57
N LEU A 53 8.61 -17.11 15.55
CA LEU A 53 7.45 -16.34 15.13
C LEU A 53 7.24 -16.57 13.63
N PHE A 54 6.25 -17.41 13.29
CA PHE A 54 6.01 -17.84 11.90
C PHE A 54 7.28 -18.47 11.29
N GLU A 55 7.72 -18.01 10.11
CA GLU A 55 8.94 -18.50 9.45
C GLU A 55 10.23 -17.79 9.89
N VAL A 56 10.20 -16.98 10.96
CA VAL A 56 11.39 -16.29 11.48
C VAL A 56 11.75 -16.71 12.90
N ARG A 57 13.06 -16.67 13.17
CA ARG A 57 13.64 -16.95 14.48
C ARG A 57 14.07 -15.65 15.14
N ILE A 58 13.58 -15.40 16.34
CA ILE A 58 13.88 -14.19 17.10
C ILE A 58 14.77 -14.57 18.28
N PHE A 59 15.91 -13.91 18.40
CA PHE A 59 16.86 -14.08 19.50
C PHE A 59 16.99 -12.78 20.26
N LYS A 60 16.68 -12.80 21.56
CA LYS A 60 16.95 -11.70 22.48
C LYS A 60 18.40 -11.81 22.94
N LYS A 61 19.20 -10.80 22.65
CA LYS A 61 20.62 -10.71 22.98
C LYS A 61 20.88 -9.31 23.51
N ASP A 62 20.62 -9.09 24.80
CA ASP A 62 20.73 -7.79 25.46
C ASP A 62 22.00 -7.02 25.01
N PRO A 63 21.88 -5.79 24.43
CA PRO A 63 20.71 -4.91 24.31
C PRO A 63 19.89 -5.01 23.02
N TYR A 64 20.10 -6.06 22.23
CA TYR A 64 19.56 -6.21 20.88
C TYR A 64 18.57 -7.37 20.74
N ILE A 65 17.78 -7.31 19.68
CA ILE A 65 17.05 -8.44 19.11
C ILE A 65 17.67 -8.75 17.74
N GLU A 66 18.03 -10.02 17.53
CA GLU A 66 18.45 -10.55 16.24
C GLU A 66 17.30 -11.37 15.64
N ILE A 67 16.82 -10.95 14.47
CA ILE A 67 15.83 -11.71 13.69
C ILE A 67 16.59 -12.43 12.59
N LYS A 68 16.47 -13.76 12.55
CA LYS A 68 17.00 -14.60 11.49
C LYS A 68 15.87 -15.07 10.59
N LEU A 69 15.93 -14.67 9.33
CA LEU A 69 14.99 -15.06 8.29
C LEU A 69 15.29 -16.47 7.78
N SER A 70 14.31 -17.08 7.12
CA SER A 70 14.42 -18.42 6.52
C SER A 70 15.53 -18.52 5.46
N ASN A 71 15.80 -17.44 4.72
CA ASN A 71 16.89 -17.34 3.75
C ASN A 71 18.29 -17.14 4.39
N GLY A 72 18.39 -17.14 5.73
CA GLY A 72 19.63 -16.98 6.48
C GLY A 72 20.05 -15.53 6.76
N THR A 73 19.37 -14.54 6.18
CA THR A 73 19.60 -13.12 6.48
C THR A 73 19.36 -12.84 7.96
N LYS A 74 20.25 -12.05 8.55
CA LYS A 74 20.16 -11.60 9.94
C LYS A 74 19.91 -10.11 9.99
N LEU A 75 18.88 -9.72 10.73
CA LEU A 75 18.50 -8.34 11.00
C LEU A 75 18.69 -8.08 12.50
N ARG A 76 19.07 -6.85 12.86
CA ARG A 76 19.29 -6.45 14.25
C ARG A 76 18.60 -5.13 14.54
N THR A 77 18.06 -5.01 15.74
CA THR A 77 17.52 -3.77 16.30
C THR A 77 17.66 -3.80 17.82
N THR A 78 17.45 -2.67 18.50
CA THR A 78 17.43 -2.65 19.97
C THR A 78 16.14 -3.30 20.48
N ILE A 79 16.19 -3.89 21.68
CA ILE A 79 14.99 -4.46 22.32
C ILE A 79 13.90 -3.38 22.45
N GLU A 80 14.27 -2.17 22.87
CA GLU A 80 13.37 -1.03 23.01
C GLU A 80 12.62 -0.70 21.72
N ASN A 81 13.34 -0.45 20.61
CA ASN A 81 12.73 -0.09 19.33
C ASN A 81 11.83 -1.22 18.78
N PHE A 82 12.21 -2.48 19.01
CA PHE A 82 11.42 -3.62 18.57
C PHE A 82 10.10 -3.70 19.34
N LEU A 83 10.14 -3.62 20.67
CA LEU A 83 8.94 -3.70 21.50
C LEU A 83 8.01 -2.51 21.29
N GLU A 84 8.56 -1.31 21.15
CA GLU A 84 7.78 -0.11 20.79
C GLU A 84 7.06 -0.31 19.45
N GLY A 85 7.79 -0.73 18.41
CA GLY A 85 7.21 -0.98 17.10
C GLY A 85 6.15 -2.08 17.10
N VAL A 86 6.35 -3.16 17.86
CA VAL A 86 5.37 -4.24 18.00
C VAL A 86 4.10 -3.74 18.71
N ASN A 87 4.23 -3.01 19.82
CA ASN A 87 3.09 -2.48 20.56
C ASN A 87 2.27 -1.50 19.71
N LYS A 88 2.95 -0.58 19.01
CA LYS A 88 2.32 0.38 18.10
C LYS A 88 1.61 -0.32 16.94
N SER A 89 2.19 -1.38 16.39
CA SER A 89 1.53 -2.20 15.38
C SER A 89 0.25 -2.86 15.89
N VAL A 90 0.29 -3.47 17.09
CA VAL A 90 -0.90 -4.10 17.68
C VAL A 90 -2.01 -3.08 17.95
N GLU A 91 -1.66 -1.88 18.41
CA GLU A 91 -2.62 -0.78 18.58
C GLU A 91 -3.24 -0.38 17.24
N ASN A 92 -2.41 -0.09 16.23
CA ASN A 92 -2.88 0.32 14.90
C ASN A 92 -3.79 -0.73 14.27
N LEU A 93 -3.41 -2.01 14.34
CA LEU A 93 -4.20 -3.11 13.80
C LEU A 93 -5.52 -3.31 14.55
N SER A 94 -5.55 -3.05 15.86
CA SER A 94 -6.79 -3.09 16.65
C SER A 94 -7.76 -1.98 16.24
N ARG A 95 -7.25 -0.79 15.89
CA ARG A 95 -8.07 0.30 15.31
C ARG A 95 -8.63 -0.08 13.94
N VAL A 96 -7.81 -0.69 13.07
CA VAL A 96 -8.26 -1.20 11.75
C VAL A 96 -9.45 -2.15 11.92
N ILE A 97 -9.34 -3.17 12.79
CA ILE A 97 -10.43 -4.12 13.06
C ILE A 97 -11.68 -3.41 13.60
N SER A 98 -11.48 -2.39 14.44
CA SER A 98 -12.57 -1.59 15.01
C SER A 98 -13.13 -0.55 14.02
N ARG A 99 -12.62 -0.50 12.79
CA ARG A 99 -12.96 0.48 11.74
C ARG A 99 -12.76 1.93 12.17
N GLU A 100 -11.80 2.14 13.06
CA GLU A 100 -11.38 3.47 13.49
C GLU A 100 -10.22 3.97 12.61
N PRO A 101 -10.20 5.27 12.27
CA PRO A 101 -9.05 5.82 11.56
C PRO A 101 -7.74 5.65 12.33
N VAL A 102 -6.70 5.22 11.63
CA VAL A 102 -5.35 5.09 12.18
C VAL A 102 -4.57 6.37 11.89
N HIS A 103 -4.04 7.01 12.93
CA HIS A 103 -3.22 8.20 12.77
C HIS A 103 -1.76 7.80 12.57
N LEU A 104 -1.20 8.15 11.41
CA LEU A 104 0.19 7.86 11.06
C LEU A 104 0.97 9.15 10.86
N GLU A 105 2.25 9.13 11.27
CA GLU A 105 3.13 10.28 11.07
C GLU A 105 3.48 10.48 9.59
N SER A 106 3.66 9.38 8.86
CA SER A 106 3.99 9.37 7.45
C SER A 106 3.52 8.08 6.78
N LEU A 107 3.43 8.14 5.46
CA LEU A 107 3.26 6.98 4.59
C LEU A 107 4.45 6.83 3.67
N VAL A 108 4.73 5.61 3.26
CA VAL A 108 5.68 5.28 2.21
C VAL A 108 4.87 4.65 1.09
N LEU A 109 5.01 5.21 -0.11
CA LEU A 109 4.46 4.66 -1.35
C LEU A 109 5.68 4.20 -2.17
N LYS A 110 5.90 2.90 -2.24
CA LYS A 110 7.11 2.31 -2.80
C LYS A 110 6.76 1.46 -4.01
N ILE A 111 7.39 1.75 -5.14
CA ILE A 111 7.38 0.86 -6.30
C ILE A 111 8.55 -0.13 -6.19
N ILE A 112 8.31 -1.38 -6.56
CA ILE A 112 9.29 -2.46 -6.60
C ILE A 112 9.37 -2.94 -8.04
N SER A 113 10.59 -2.86 -8.60
CA SER A 113 10.87 -3.32 -9.96
C SER A 113 10.74 -4.85 -10.04
N PRO A 114 10.07 -5.40 -11.08
CA PRO A 114 9.99 -6.85 -11.26
C PRO A 114 11.38 -7.50 -11.44
N PRO A 115 11.65 -8.65 -10.82
CA PRO A 115 12.98 -9.25 -10.77
C PRO A 115 13.53 -9.82 -12.09
N SER A 116 12.69 -10.03 -13.12
CA SER A 116 13.16 -10.59 -14.41
C SER A 116 12.21 -10.28 -15.58
N CYS A 117 12.55 -9.30 -16.41
CA CYS A 117 11.94 -9.16 -17.73
C CYS A 117 12.60 -10.16 -18.71
N GLU A 118 12.13 -11.40 -18.74
CA GLU A 118 12.66 -12.42 -19.67
C GLU A 118 12.27 -12.19 -21.14
N SER A 119 11.32 -11.29 -21.43
CA SER A 119 10.99 -10.93 -22.82
C SER A 119 10.63 -9.45 -23.01
N ARG A 120 11.03 -8.88 -24.15
CA ARG A 120 10.87 -7.44 -24.49
C ARG A 120 9.40 -6.99 -24.62
N LYS A 121 8.44 -7.90 -24.81
CA LYS A 121 7.00 -7.60 -24.85
C LYS A 121 6.32 -7.73 -23.47
N SER A 122 6.97 -8.39 -22.51
CA SER A 122 6.46 -8.62 -21.15
C SER A 122 7.09 -7.70 -20.12
N CYS A 123 8.06 -6.86 -20.50
CA CYS A 123 8.51 -5.72 -19.70
C CYS A 123 7.45 -4.61 -19.80
N ARG A 124 6.23 -4.98 -19.42
CA ARG A 124 5.10 -4.08 -19.35
C ARG A 124 5.42 -3.00 -18.31
N ASN A 125 4.70 -1.90 -18.39
CA ASN A 125 4.79 -0.81 -17.44
C ASN A 125 4.30 -1.20 -16.03
N GLU A 126 4.37 -2.47 -15.67
CA GLU A 126 3.78 -3.09 -14.49
C GLU A 126 4.83 -3.17 -13.38
N TYR A 127 4.49 -2.62 -12.22
CA TYR A 127 5.35 -2.59 -11.03
C TYR A 127 4.54 -3.05 -9.83
N GLU A 128 5.22 -3.64 -8.84
CA GLU A 128 4.61 -3.88 -7.55
C GLU A 128 4.61 -2.58 -6.73
N LEU A 129 3.45 -2.14 -6.26
CA LEU A 129 3.25 -1.03 -5.34
C LEU A 129 3.05 -1.56 -3.93
N GLU A 130 3.85 -1.05 -2.99
CA GLU A 130 3.62 -1.19 -1.57
C GLU A 130 3.26 0.15 -0.94
N ILE A 131 2.21 0.15 -0.11
CA ILE A 131 1.90 1.29 0.76
C ILE A 131 1.96 0.82 2.22
N TYR A 132 2.75 1.52 3.02
CA TYR A 132 2.86 1.26 4.45
C TYR A 132 3.19 2.54 5.20
N GLY A 133 2.79 2.61 6.47
CA GLY A 133 3.21 3.66 7.38
C GLY A 133 4.01 3.08 8.54
N GLU A 134 4.24 3.92 9.53
CA GLU A 134 4.90 3.48 10.75
C GLU A 134 4.03 2.44 11.49
N SER A 135 4.49 1.20 11.57
CA SER A 135 3.80 0.12 12.28
C SER A 135 2.48 -0.30 11.64
N LEU A 136 2.29 -0.06 10.34
CA LEU A 136 1.11 -0.49 9.59
C LEU A 136 1.43 -0.79 8.12
N TYR A 137 1.20 -2.03 7.68
CA TYR A 137 1.21 -2.38 6.26
C TYR A 137 -0.19 -2.22 5.66
N ILE A 138 -0.33 -1.58 4.50
CA ILE A 138 -1.63 -1.16 3.96
C ILE A 138 -1.94 -1.87 2.64
N ILE A 139 -1.09 -1.73 1.62
CA ILE A 139 -1.32 -2.29 0.28
C ILE A 139 -0.08 -3.04 -0.21
N SER A 140 -0.33 -4.14 -0.91
CA SER A 140 0.58 -4.79 -1.86
C SER A 140 -0.22 -5.08 -3.14
N SER A 141 0.10 -4.40 -4.24
CA SER A 141 -0.64 -4.54 -5.51
C SER A 141 0.26 -4.33 -6.73
N THR A 142 -0.21 -4.68 -7.92
CA THR A 142 0.47 -4.39 -9.19
C THR A 142 -0.16 -3.17 -9.85
N VAL A 143 0.67 -2.23 -10.33
CA VAL A 143 0.22 -0.98 -10.96
C VAL A 143 0.84 -0.78 -12.34
N TYR A 144 0.14 -0.06 -13.22
CA TYR A 144 0.75 0.52 -14.42
C TYR A 144 1.41 1.87 -14.08
N LEU A 145 2.72 2.00 -14.33
CA LEU A 145 3.55 3.08 -13.80
C LEU A 145 3.19 4.47 -14.35
N ASP A 146 2.78 4.56 -15.61
CA ASP A 146 2.37 5.81 -16.28
C ASP A 146 1.05 6.32 -15.72
N GLU A 147 0.06 5.44 -15.62
CA GLU A 147 -1.23 5.75 -15.03
C GLU A 147 -1.10 6.03 -13.52
N TYR A 148 -0.27 5.27 -12.80
CA TYR A 148 0.08 5.52 -11.40
C TYR A 148 0.71 6.90 -11.21
N LEU A 149 1.68 7.29 -12.06
CA LEU A 149 2.29 8.62 -12.02
C LEU A 149 1.26 9.72 -12.27
N SER A 150 0.34 9.53 -13.22
CA SER A 150 -0.74 10.48 -13.49
C SER A 150 -1.65 10.65 -12.27
N GLU A 151 -2.08 9.55 -11.66
CA GLU A 151 -2.93 9.59 -10.47
C GLU A 151 -2.21 10.21 -9.26
N LEU A 152 -0.91 9.96 -9.07
CA LEU A 152 -0.12 10.62 -8.02
C LEU A 152 -0.06 12.15 -8.21
N ILE A 153 0.09 12.61 -9.44
CA ILE A 153 0.12 14.04 -9.77
C ILE A 153 -1.23 14.69 -9.43
N GLU A 154 -2.34 14.04 -9.78
CA GLU A 154 -3.68 14.52 -9.45
C GLU A 154 -3.95 14.51 -7.95
N LEU A 155 -3.51 13.46 -7.24
CA LEU A 155 -3.60 13.37 -5.78
C LEU A 155 -2.82 14.52 -5.12
N ARG A 156 -1.60 14.77 -5.56
CA ARG A 156 -0.78 15.90 -5.09
C ARG A 156 -1.51 17.23 -5.33
N ASP A 157 -2.01 17.44 -6.54
CA ASP A 157 -2.71 18.67 -6.92
C ASP A 157 -3.95 18.89 -6.03
N PHE A 158 -4.74 17.83 -5.79
CA PHE A 158 -5.88 17.88 -4.86
C PHE A 158 -5.44 18.25 -3.45
N ILE A 159 -4.46 17.56 -2.88
CA ILE A 159 -4.00 17.83 -1.51
C ILE A 159 -3.39 19.24 -1.39
N LYS A 160 -2.64 19.69 -2.40
CA LYS A 160 -1.90 20.96 -2.34
C LYS A 160 -2.81 22.17 -2.54
N SER A 161 -3.69 22.14 -3.53
CA SER A 161 -4.47 23.32 -3.96
C SER A 161 -5.99 23.12 -3.93
N GLY A 162 -6.49 21.97 -3.47
CA GLY A 162 -7.92 21.64 -3.50
C GLY A 162 -8.47 21.43 -4.91
N LYS A 163 -7.59 21.29 -5.91
CA LYS A 163 -7.98 21.12 -7.31
C LYS A 163 -8.66 19.75 -7.47
N LEU A 164 -9.92 19.77 -7.86
CA LEU A 164 -10.71 18.56 -8.07
C LEU A 164 -10.34 17.89 -9.41
N PRO A 165 -10.45 16.55 -9.50
CA PRO A 165 -10.34 15.85 -10.78
C PRO A 165 -11.36 16.36 -11.79
N ARG A 166 -11.05 16.19 -13.08
CA ARG A 166 -11.97 16.58 -14.16
C ARG A 166 -13.18 15.67 -14.23
N GLU A 167 -12.99 14.40 -13.87
CA GLU A 167 -14.01 13.38 -13.89
C GLU A 167 -14.93 13.51 -12.67
N SER A 168 -16.13 14.08 -12.87
CA SER A 168 -17.10 14.29 -11.80
C SER A 168 -17.54 13.01 -11.08
N TRP A 169 -17.50 11.85 -11.75
CA TRP A 169 -17.84 10.56 -11.15
C TRP A 169 -16.86 10.14 -10.04
N ARG A 170 -15.66 10.74 -9.98
CA ARG A 170 -14.69 10.51 -8.90
C ARG A 170 -15.00 11.27 -7.63
N ILE A 171 -15.94 12.21 -7.67
CA ILE A 171 -16.18 13.18 -6.60
C ILE A 171 -17.49 12.85 -5.89
N ILE A 172 -17.42 12.59 -4.59
CA ILE A 172 -18.60 12.36 -3.74
C ILE A 172 -18.76 13.54 -2.79
N HIS A 173 -19.77 14.38 -3.07
CA HIS A 173 -20.16 15.50 -2.21
C HIS A 173 -21.18 15.12 -1.12
N ASP A 174 -22.04 14.14 -1.41
CA ASP A 174 -23.08 13.66 -0.49
C ASP A 174 -23.11 12.12 -0.52
N LEU A 175 -22.45 11.51 0.46
CA LEU A 175 -22.38 10.05 0.58
C LEU A 175 -23.74 9.44 0.95
N ASP A 176 -24.52 10.11 1.80
CA ASP A 176 -25.86 9.65 2.19
C ASP A 176 -26.83 9.73 1.00
N GLY A 177 -26.72 10.79 0.19
CA GLY A 177 -27.42 10.92 -1.08
C GLY A 177 -27.07 9.78 -2.04
N LYS A 178 -25.79 9.44 -2.19
CA LYS A 178 -25.34 8.33 -3.03
C LYS A 178 -25.87 6.98 -2.55
N ILE A 179 -25.90 6.74 -1.24
CA ILE A 179 -26.49 5.51 -0.69
C ILE A 179 -28.00 5.45 -0.99
N ARG A 180 -28.75 6.55 -0.76
CA ARG A 180 -30.19 6.61 -1.08
C ARG A 180 -30.46 6.40 -2.58
N GLU A 181 -29.63 6.99 -3.44
CA GLU A 181 -29.70 6.83 -4.89
C GLU A 181 -29.57 5.36 -5.27
N VAL A 182 -28.53 4.66 -4.79
CA VAL A 182 -28.33 3.23 -5.09
C VAL A 182 -29.44 2.35 -4.51
N LEU A 183 -29.95 2.66 -3.31
CA LEU A 183 -31.07 1.92 -2.70
C LEU A 183 -32.39 2.05 -3.49
N SER A 184 -32.53 3.11 -4.30
CA SER A 184 -33.68 3.28 -5.20
C SER A 184 -33.57 2.47 -6.50
N MET A 185 -32.38 1.92 -6.78
CA MET A 185 -32.13 1.06 -7.94
C MET A 185 -32.40 -0.41 -7.59
N ASP A 186 -32.41 -1.27 -8.60
CA ASP A 186 -32.53 -2.71 -8.42
C ASP A 186 -31.26 -3.30 -7.78
N THR A 187 -31.24 -3.43 -6.45
CA THR A 187 -30.11 -3.97 -5.69
C THR A 187 -29.93 -5.48 -5.82
N SER A 188 -30.79 -6.18 -6.58
CA SER A 188 -30.54 -7.57 -6.95
C SER A 188 -29.43 -7.70 -7.99
N LYS A 189 -29.16 -6.63 -8.76
CA LYS A 189 -28.05 -6.57 -9.70
C LYS A 189 -26.70 -6.52 -8.97
N PRO A 190 -25.72 -7.38 -9.34
CA PRO A 190 -24.42 -7.42 -8.69
C PRO A 190 -23.71 -6.06 -8.62
N GLU A 191 -23.85 -5.23 -9.65
CA GLU A 191 -23.20 -3.92 -9.76
C GLU A 191 -23.74 -2.95 -8.70
N ASN A 192 -25.07 -2.86 -8.61
CA ASN A 192 -25.75 -2.00 -7.63
C ASN A 192 -25.48 -2.47 -6.21
N ARG A 193 -25.44 -3.78 -5.98
CA ARG A 193 -25.07 -4.36 -4.69
C ARG A 193 -23.62 -4.04 -4.32
N GLY A 194 -22.70 -4.10 -5.28
CA GLY A 194 -21.30 -3.72 -5.11
C GLY A 194 -21.16 -2.25 -4.69
N MET A 195 -21.82 -1.33 -5.41
CA MET A 195 -21.82 0.09 -5.09
C MET A 195 -22.39 0.38 -3.70
N LEU A 196 -23.49 -0.28 -3.33
CA LEU A 196 -24.09 -0.11 -2.01
C LEU A 196 -23.13 -0.56 -0.89
N LEU A 197 -22.45 -1.70 -1.09
CA LEU A 197 -21.45 -2.19 -0.14
C LEU A 197 -20.27 -1.22 -0.03
N GLU A 198 -19.77 -0.71 -1.14
CA GLU A 198 -18.69 0.28 -1.20
C GLU A 198 -19.06 1.55 -0.43
N PHE A 199 -20.19 2.19 -0.76
CA PHE A 199 -20.61 3.43 -0.10
C PHE A 199 -20.96 3.24 1.38
N THR A 200 -21.55 2.11 1.75
CA THR A 200 -21.84 1.81 3.16
C THR A 200 -20.56 1.63 3.96
N ARG A 201 -19.54 0.97 3.40
CA ARG A 201 -18.21 0.85 4.02
C ARG A 201 -17.53 2.22 4.11
N LEU A 202 -17.56 2.98 3.02
CA LEU A 202 -17.01 4.33 2.98
C LEU A 202 -17.61 5.18 4.10
N LYS A 203 -18.92 5.12 4.31
CA LYS A 203 -19.61 5.89 5.36
C LYS A 203 -19.10 5.59 6.76
N GLY A 204 -18.82 4.32 7.05
CA GLY A 204 -18.23 3.93 8.33
C GLY A 204 -16.80 4.44 8.49
N LEU A 205 -15.99 4.31 7.44
CA LEU A 205 -14.56 4.64 7.46
C LEU A 205 -14.28 6.14 7.34
N SER A 206 -15.18 6.92 6.72
CA SER A 206 -15.03 8.36 6.50
C SER A 206 -15.43 9.21 7.70
N LYS A 207 -15.54 8.62 8.91
CA LYS A 207 -15.89 9.36 10.12
C LYS A 207 -14.80 10.41 10.42
N GLY A 208 -15.18 11.69 10.44
CA GLY A 208 -14.25 12.81 10.62
C GLY A 208 -13.58 13.30 9.32
N ALA A 209 -14.05 12.83 8.16
CA ALA A 209 -13.69 13.38 6.85
C ALA A 209 -14.74 14.41 6.39
N SER A 210 -14.25 15.50 5.80
CA SER A 210 -15.07 16.54 5.18
C SER A 210 -15.17 16.27 3.67
N PRO A 211 -16.39 16.26 3.08
CA PRO A 211 -16.54 16.21 1.63
C PRO A 211 -15.83 17.40 0.95
N PRO A 212 -15.38 17.23 -0.31
CA PRO A 212 -15.60 16.06 -1.15
C PRO A 212 -14.66 14.88 -0.84
N LEU A 213 -15.19 13.65 -0.96
CA LEU A 213 -14.40 12.42 -1.01
C LEU A 213 -14.00 12.17 -2.47
N ILE A 214 -12.70 12.05 -2.73
CA ILE A 214 -12.14 11.90 -4.08
C ILE A 214 -11.64 10.49 -4.30
N ARG A 215 -12.13 9.84 -5.37
CA ARG A 215 -11.80 8.47 -5.74
C ARG A 215 -10.51 8.38 -6.57
N PHE A 216 -9.61 7.50 -6.17
CA PHE A 216 -8.38 7.10 -6.88
C PHE A 216 -8.30 5.58 -6.99
N THR A 217 -7.60 5.09 -8.00
CA THR A 217 -7.36 3.67 -8.27
C THR A 217 -5.87 3.34 -8.32
N PHE A 218 -5.00 4.34 -8.39
CA PHE A 218 -3.55 4.21 -8.60
C PHE A 218 -3.18 3.24 -9.73
N ALA A 219 -4.06 3.10 -10.73
CA ALA A 219 -3.93 2.12 -11.81
C ALA A 219 -3.63 0.70 -11.35
N MET A 220 -4.17 0.31 -10.18
CA MET A 220 -4.01 -1.02 -9.66
C MET A 220 -4.73 -2.04 -10.54
N TYR A 221 -4.08 -3.19 -10.74
CA TYR A 221 -4.55 -4.26 -11.64
C TYR A 221 -5.91 -4.81 -11.23
N ASP A 222 -6.18 -4.81 -9.93
CA ASP A 222 -7.50 -5.12 -9.43
C ASP A 222 -8.40 -3.88 -9.60
N PRO A 223 -9.42 -3.94 -10.48
CA PRO A 223 -10.31 -2.80 -10.73
C PRO A 223 -11.13 -2.38 -9.51
N PHE A 224 -11.13 -3.21 -8.46
CA PHE A 224 -11.79 -2.95 -7.20
C PHE A 224 -10.85 -2.29 -6.17
N GLU A 225 -9.57 -2.07 -6.45
CA GLU A 225 -8.74 -1.32 -5.51
C GLU A 225 -8.99 0.17 -5.63
N VAL A 226 -9.69 0.69 -4.62
CA VAL A 226 -10.12 2.09 -4.57
C VAL A 226 -9.63 2.75 -3.30
N ILE A 227 -9.06 3.94 -3.47
CA ILE A 227 -8.63 4.83 -2.40
C ILE A 227 -9.50 6.09 -2.46
N TYR A 228 -10.20 6.39 -1.38
CA TYR A 228 -10.88 7.66 -1.22
C TYR A 228 -10.02 8.62 -0.41
N VAL A 229 -9.93 9.87 -0.85
CA VAL A 229 -9.14 10.91 -0.21
C VAL A 229 -10.02 12.08 0.16
N ALA A 230 -9.89 12.56 1.38
CA ALA A 230 -10.60 13.74 1.86
C ALA A 230 -9.75 14.50 2.89
N GLU A 231 -10.05 15.78 3.07
CA GLU A 231 -9.55 16.48 4.24
C GLU A 231 -10.25 15.96 5.49
N SER A 232 -9.50 15.78 6.57
CA SER A 232 -10.06 15.51 7.90
C SER A 232 -10.33 16.82 8.63
N GLU A 233 -11.21 16.77 9.64
CA GLU A 233 -11.57 17.94 10.47
C GLU A 233 -10.36 18.67 11.10
N SER A 234 -9.21 18.00 11.24
CA SER A 234 -7.99 18.55 11.85
C SER A 234 -6.99 19.17 10.85
N GLY A 235 -7.37 19.33 9.58
CA GLY A 235 -6.44 19.78 8.52
C GLY A 235 -5.41 18.74 8.09
N SER A 236 -5.53 17.50 8.60
CA SER A 236 -4.81 16.32 8.09
C SER A 236 -5.56 15.73 6.90
N ILE A 237 -4.92 14.86 6.11
CA ILE A 237 -5.55 14.15 4.99
C ILE A 237 -5.93 12.75 5.44
N MET A 238 -7.16 12.34 5.14
CA MET A 238 -7.65 10.99 5.33
C MET A 238 -7.59 10.23 4.01
N LEU A 239 -7.01 9.03 4.05
CA LEU A 239 -6.94 8.05 2.97
C LEU A 239 -7.74 6.83 3.38
N ILE A 240 -8.74 6.44 2.59
CA ILE A 240 -9.69 5.37 2.91
C ILE A 240 -9.56 4.27 1.87
N PHE A 241 -9.18 3.08 2.32
CA PHE A 241 -8.91 1.91 1.50
C PHE A 241 -10.05 0.90 1.66
N ILE A 242 -10.94 0.77 0.67
CA ILE A 242 -12.22 0.07 0.87
C ILE A 242 -12.15 -1.46 0.69
N LEU A 243 -11.44 -1.97 -0.32
CA LEU A 243 -11.72 -3.32 -0.82
C LEU A 243 -10.81 -4.43 -0.24
N TYR A 244 -9.52 -4.17 -0.01
CA TYR A 244 -8.66 -5.12 0.73
C TYR A 244 -8.40 -4.71 2.17
N ALA A 245 -7.80 -3.54 2.36
CA ALA A 245 -7.33 -3.09 3.65
C ALA A 245 -8.48 -2.69 4.61
N GLN A 246 -9.67 -2.35 4.07
CA GLN A 246 -10.86 -1.92 4.83
C GLN A 246 -10.54 -0.94 5.97
N MET A 247 -9.64 0.01 5.72
CA MET A 247 -9.08 0.88 6.75
C MET A 247 -9.08 2.34 6.30
N ALA A 248 -9.16 3.23 7.28
CA ALA A 248 -8.93 4.65 7.10
C ALA A 248 -7.62 5.03 7.79
N VAL A 249 -6.81 5.82 7.12
CA VAL A 249 -5.53 6.33 7.62
C VAL A 249 -5.56 7.85 7.57
N VAL A 250 -5.14 8.50 8.65
CA VAL A 250 -5.04 9.96 8.75
C VAL A 250 -3.57 10.34 8.86
N VAL A 251 -3.12 11.21 7.96
CA VAL A 251 -1.72 11.65 7.87
C VAL A 251 -1.68 13.16 7.79
N LYS A 252 -0.68 13.77 8.42
CA LYS A 252 -0.44 15.22 8.26
C LYS A 252 -0.22 15.56 6.78
N LYS A 253 -0.86 16.64 6.33
CA LYS A 253 -0.83 17.10 4.94
C LYS A 253 0.59 17.24 4.40
N GLU A 254 1.49 17.89 5.13
CA GLU A 254 2.88 18.11 4.68
C GLU A 254 3.67 16.80 4.60
N SER A 255 3.40 15.85 5.49
CA SER A 255 4.05 14.54 5.49
C SER A 255 3.62 13.73 4.28
N LEU A 256 2.32 13.66 4.02
CA LEU A 256 1.77 12.97 2.86
C LEU A 256 2.25 13.58 1.54
N LEU A 257 2.30 14.91 1.43
CA LEU A 257 2.84 15.58 0.25
C LEU A 257 4.30 15.19 -0.02
N LYS A 258 5.15 15.12 1.01
CA LYS A 258 6.55 14.68 0.84
C LYS A 258 6.62 13.24 0.31
N SER A 259 5.77 12.35 0.82
CA SER A 259 5.71 10.96 0.37
C SER A 259 5.26 10.83 -1.08
N ILE A 260 4.25 11.63 -1.48
CA ILE A 260 3.77 11.66 -2.86
C ILE A 260 4.85 12.22 -3.80
N GLU A 261 5.53 13.31 -3.44
CA GLU A 261 6.60 13.87 -4.28
C GLU A 261 7.77 12.89 -4.46
N ARG A 262 8.12 12.13 -3.41
CA ARG A 262 9.11 11.05 -3.53
C ARG A 262 8.62 9.96 -4.48
N ALA A 263 7.38 9.51 -4.33
CA ALA A 263 6.80 8.48 -5.20
C ALA A 263 6.71 8.94 -6.68
N ILE A 264 6.37 10.21 -6.93
CA ILE A 264 6.40 10.83 -8.26
C ILE A 264 7.81 10.79 -8.84
N GLN A 265 8.82 11.17 -8.06
CA GLN A 265 10.20 11.17 -8.52
C GLN A 265 10.69 9.75 -8.81
N ASP A 266 10.37 8.78 -7.94
CA ASP A 266 10.73 7.38 -8.13
C ASP A 266 10.07 6.82 -9.39
N ALA A 267 8.77 7.08 -9.61
CA ALA A 267 8.06 6.66 -10.81
C ALA A 267 8.64 7.27 -12.09
N ARG A 268 8.99 8.57 -12.08
CA ARG A 268 9.67 9.22 -13.21
C ARG A 268 11.02 8.58 -13.53
N ASN A 269 11.84 8.34 -12.49
CA ASN A 269 13.14 7.70 -12.67
C ASN A 269 13.01 6.29 -13.28
N GLU A 270 11.99 5.53 -12.91
CA GLU A 270 11.73 4.20 -13.49
C GLU A 270 11.22 4.30 -14.94
N LEU A 271 10.36 5.27 -15.27
CA LEU A 271 9.93 5.52 -16.65
C LEU A 271 11.11 5.92 -17.56
N GLU A 272 11.98 6.81 -17.11
CA GLU A 272 13.19 7.20 -17.87
C GLU A 272 14.10 6.00 -18.17
N LYS A 273 14.23 5.06 -17.21
CA LYS A 273 14.98 3.81 -17.42
C LYS A 273 14.33 2.92 -18.48
N LEU A 274 13.00 2.88 -18.55
CA LEU A 274 12.27 2.12 -19.57
C LEU A 274 12.46 2.74 -20.97
N GLU A 275 12.35 4.06 -21.09
CA GLU A 275 12.58 4.79 -22.34
C GLU A 275 14.02 4.59 -22.85
N TYR A 276 15.01 4.76 -21.97
CA TYR A 276 16.42 4.58 -22.32
C TYR A 276 16.77 3.16 -22.79
N ARG A 277 16.17 2.13 -22.18
CA ARG A 277 16.32 0.73 -22.61
C ARG A 277 15.68 0.47 -23.97
N SER A 278 14.67 1.25 -24.34
CA SER A 278 13.97 1.16 -25.62
C SER A 278 14.80 1.79 -26.74
N GLU A 279 15.40 2.96 -26.50
CA GLU A 279 16.22 3.69 -27.49
C GLU A 279 17.53 2.96 -27.85
N ARG A 280 18.31 2.50 -26.87
CA ARG A 280 19.56 1.74 -27.14
C ARG A 280 19.33 0.47 -27.97
N GLN A 281 18.12 -0.07 -27.98
CA GLN A 281 17.78 -1.24 -28.78
C GLN A 281 17.49 -0.91 -30.24
N ILE A 282 17.01 0.30 -30.55
CA ILE A 282 16.82 0.78 -31.92
C ILE A 282 18.19 0.92 -32.59
N ASP A 283 19.15 1.52 -31.89
CA ASP A 283 20.51 1.69 -32.40
C ASP A 283 21.23 0.35 -32.65
N SER A 284 21.11 -0.61 -31.73
CA SER A 284 21.72 -1.95 -31.90
C SER A 284 21.13 -2.76 -33.07
N ARG A 285 19.86 -2.53 -33.44
CA ARG A 285 19.23 -3.18 -34.61
C ARG A 285 19.57 -2.47 -35.92
N GLY A 286 19.84 -1.17 -35.86
CA GLY A 286 20.41 -0.41 -36.98
C GLY A 286 21.79 -0.96 -37.36
N GLU A 287 22.65 -1.24 -36.39
CA GLU A 287 24.00 -1.79 -36.66
C GLU A 287 23.99 -3.21 -37.24
N ASP A 288 23.05 -4.07 -36.82
CA ASP A 288 22.92 -5.43 -37.37
C ASP A 288 22.33 -5.45 -38.80
N PHE A 289 21.52 -4.45 -39.16
CA PHE A 289 21.02 -4.31 -40.54
C PHE A 289 22.12 -3.86 -41.51
N PHE A 290 23.03 -2.98 -41.08
CA PHE A 290 24.16 -2.54 -41.92
C PHE A 290 25.24 -3.61 -42.12
N LYS A 291 25.37 -4.58 -41.21
CA LYS A 291 26.36 -5.68 -41.37
C LYS A 291 25.90 -6.84 -42.26
N LYS A 292 24.61 -6.95 -42.59
CA LYS A 292 24.09 -8.00 -43.48
C LYS A 292 23.86 -7.56 -44.93
N GLY A 293 24.03 -6.27 -45.25
CA GLY A 293 23.85 -5.72 -46.60
C GLY A 293 25.14 -5.44 -47.38
N ALA A 294 26.32 -5.75 -46.83
CA ALA A 294 27.63 -5.45 -47.44
C ALA A 294 28.38 -6.70 -47.93
N GLY A 295 27.63 -7.76 -48.29
CA GLY A 295 28.18 -9.02 -48.77
C GLY A 295 27.33 -9.61 -49.89
N GLU A 296 27.20 -8.87 -50.99
CA GLU A 296 26.94 -9.42 -52.33
C GLU A 296 27.95 -8.81 -53.30
#